data_AF-A0A398D0P7-F1
#
_entry.id   AF-A0A398D0P7-F1
#
_cell.length_a   1.000
_cell.length_b   1.000
_cell.length_c   1.000
_cell.angle_alpha   90.00
_cell.angle_beta   90.00
_cell.angle_gamma   90.00
#
_symmetry.space_group_name_H-M   'P 1'
#
loop_
_entity.id
_entity.type
_entity.pdbx_description
1 polymer ?
#
loop_
_entity_poly.entity_id
_entity_poly.type
_entity_poly.pdbx_seq_one_letter_code
_entity_poly.pdbx_strand_id
1 'polypeptide(L)' 'MSWFLPSQKLLHKVRTGSHVTKVYDTAQTPCVRMLARMDVSEETKRRLLATRAKLDLTSLHHEILLCQEHLDEIAKRR' A
#
# COMPACT_ATOMS: atom_id res chain seq x y z
N MET A 1 -7.64 2.08 4.72
CA MET A 1 -6.76 0.98 4.29
C MET A 1 -6.01 1.37 3.02
N SER A 2 -4.86 2.05 3.11
CA SER A 2 -4.02 2.33 1.92
C SER A 2 -2.51 2.33 2.21
N TRP A 3 -2.11 2.04 3.45
CA TRP A 3 -0.73 2.16 3.93
C TRP A 3 0.29 1.33 3.13
N PHE A 4 -0.14 0.21 2.59
CA PHE A 4 0.71 -0.80 1.95
C PHE A 4 0.53 -0.93 0.43
N LEU A 5 -0.53 -0.35 -0.12
CA LEU A 5 -0.77 -0.39 -1.55
C LEU A 5 -0.12 0.83 -2.22
N PRO A 6 0.56 0.64 -3.35
CA PRO A 6 1.14 1.76 -4.08
C PRO A 6 0.01 2.65 -4.61
N SER A 7 0.16 3.96 -4.43
CA SER A 7 -0.77 4.94 -4.98
C SER A 7 -0.03 6.13 -5.54
N GLN A 8 -0.59 6.69 -6.61
CA GLN A 8 -0.13 7.94 -7.20
C GLN A 8 -0.88 9.12 -6.59
N LYS A 9 -0.14 10.16 -6.22
CA LYS A 9 -0.69 11.45 -5.84
C LYS A 9 -0.78 12.33 -7.09
N LEU A 10 -1.90 13.06 -7.18
CA LEU A 10 -2.09 14.08 -8.19
C LEU A 10 -1.20 15.28 -7.83
N LEU A 11 -0.21 15.55 -8.66
CA LEU A 11 0.69 16.70 -8.49
C LEU A 11 0.07 17.97 -9.05
N HIS A 12 -0.54 17.86 -10.22
CA HIS A 12 -1.11 19.01 -10.92
C HIS A 12 -2.36 18.64 -11.67
N LYS A 13 -3.33 19.56 -11.70
CA LYS A 13 -4.55 19.45 -12.48
C LYS A 13 -4.85 20.81 -13.08
N VAL A 14 -4.86 20.88 -14.40
CA VAL A 14 -5.19 22.10 -15.15
C VAL A 14 -6.41 21.84 -16.00
N ARG A 15 -7.26 22.84 -16.13
CA ARG A 15 -8.38 22.85 -17.05
C ARG A 15 -8.15 23.93 -18.11
N THR A 16 -8.22 23.54 -19.37
CA THR A 16 -8.15 24.46 -20.52
C THR A 16 -9.44 24.28 -21.32
N GLY A 17 -10.40 25.18 -21.11
CA GLY A 17 -11.75 25.08 -21.67
C GLY A 17 -12.50 23.82 -21.19
N SER A 18 -12.84 22.92 -22.10
CA SER A 18 -13.46 21.63 -21.81
C SER A 18 -12.46 20.52 -21.46
N HIS A 19 -11.16 20.71 -21.70
CA HIS A 19 -10.14 19.69 -21.47
C HIS A 19 -9.53 19.78 -20.06
N VAL A 20 -9.24 18.62 -19.45
CA VAL A 20 -8.60 18.51 -18.13
C VAL A 20 -7.36 17.64 -18.23
N THR A 21 -6.20 18.23 -17.97
CA THR A 21 -4.92 17.53 -17.91
C THR A 21 -4.55 17.28 -16.45
N LYS A 22 -4.13 16.05 -16.14
CA LYS A 22 -3.68 15.64 -14.80
C LYS A 22 -2.27 15.09 -14.88
N VAL A 23 -1.41 15.55 -13.98
CA VAL A 23 -0.05 15.03 -13.81
C VAL A 23 0.01 14.33 -12.46
N TYR A 24 0.42 13.08 -12.49
CA TYR A 24 0.56 12.21 -11.31
C TYR A 24 2.03 11.95 -11.03
N ASP A 25 2.35 11.65 -9.78
CA ASP A 25 3.70 11.25 -9.39
C ASP A 25 3.97 9.75 -9.61
N THR A 26 5.15 9.31 -9.18
CA THR A 26 5.50 7.90 -9.12
C THR A 26 4.67 7.19 -8.06
N ALA A 27 4.11 6.03 -8.42
CA ALA A 27 3.35 5.21 -7.49
C ALA A 27 4.23 4.76 -6.32
N GLN A 28 3.81 5.08 -5.09
CA GLN A 28 4.52 4.68 -3.88
C GLN A 28 3.52 4.31 -2.80
N THR A 29 3.91 3.40 -1.90
CA THR A 29 3.13 3.13 -0.69
C THR A 29 3.24 4.34 0.25
N PRO A 30 2.18 4.68 0.99
CA PRO A 30 2.26 5.71 2.03
C PRO A 30 3.42 5.52 3.02
N CYS A 31 3.78 4.26 3.36
CA CYS A 31 4.97 4.00 4.18
C CYS A 31 6.24 4.55 3.54
N VAL A 32 6.50 4.16 2.28
CA VAL A 32 7.73 4.53 1.55
C VAL A 32 7.81 6.04 1.41
N ARG A 33 6.67 6.67 1.09
CA ARG A 33 6.57 8.13 1.00
C ARG A 33 6.88 8.82 2.32
N MET A 34 6.40 8.29 3.44
CA MET A 34 6.69 8.84 4.77
C MET A 34 8.16 8.67 5.16
N LEU A 35 8.78 7.55 4.81
CA LEU A 35 10.19 7.28 5.09
C LEU A 35 11.14 8.18 4.29
N ALA A 36 10.73 8.56 3.07
CA ALA A 36 11.50 9.45 2.19
C ALA A 36 11.47 10.94 2.60
N ARG A 37 10.57 11.33 3.50
CA ARG A 37 10.44 12.72 3.96
C ARG A 37 11.58 13.13 4.88
N MET A 38 12.17 14.30 4.63
CA MET A 38 13.25 14.88 5.43
C MET A 38 12.75 15.57 6.70
N ASP A 39 11.48 16.00 6.72
CA ASP A 39 10.83 16.68 7.84
C ASP A 39 10.31 15.74 8.94
N VAL A 40 10.53 14.43 8.78
CA VAL A 40 10.13 13.40 9.76
C VAL A 40 11.34 12.98 10.57
N SER A 41 11.20 12.97 11.90
CA SER A 41 12.27 12.55 12.80
C SER A 41 12.68 11.09 12.59
N GLU A 42 13.97 10.80 12.77
CA GLU A 42 14.51 9.45 12.63
C GLU A 42 13.90 8.46 13.64
N GLU A 43 13.49 8.92 14.81
CA GLU A 43 12.75 8.11 15.78
C GLU A 43 11.39 7.66 15.22
N THR A 44 10.68 8.55 14.55
CA THR A 44 9.39 8.25 13.91
C THR A 44 9.58 7.27 12.75
N LYS A 45 10.63 7.44 11.94
CA LYS A 45 10.98 6.49 10.88
C LYS A 45 11.29 5.10 11.43
N ARG A 46 12.05 5.00 12.54
CA ARG A 46 12.33 3.74 13.23
C ARG A 46 11.06 3.06 13.72
N ARG A 47 10.13 3.79 14.34
CA ARG A 47 8.82 3.26 14.75
C ARG A 47 8.01 2.75 13.54
N LEU A 48 8.00 3.51 12.45
CA LEU A 48 7.33 3.10 11.21
C LEU A 48 7.88 1.78 10.66
N LEU A 49 9.20 1.62 10.62
CA LEU A 49 9.85 0.41 10.15
C LEU A 49 9.53 -0.79 11.06
N ALA A 50 9.55 -0.60 12.38
CA ALA A 50 9.19 -1.64 13.33
C ALA A 50 7.73 -2.10 13.16
N THR A 51 6.79 -1.17 12.97
CA THR A 51 5.39 -1.51 12.68
C THR A 51 5.23 -2.21 11.34
N ARG A 52 5.96 -1.78 10.30
CA ARG A 52 5.96 -2.45 9.00
C ARG A 52 6.48 -3.88 9.09
N ALA A 53 7.53 -4.12 9.87
CA ALA A 53 8.08 -5.46 10.07
C ALA A 53 7.12 -6.40 10.81
N LYS A 54 6.31 -5.87 11.74
CA LYS A 54 5.26 -6.64 12.42
C LYS A 54 4.10 -7.00 11.51
N LEU A 55 3.76 -6.13 10.55
CA LEU A 55 2.77 -6.41 9.51
C LEU A 55 3.47 -7.03 8.29
N ASP A 56 3.89 -8.28 8.41
CA ASP A 56 4.27 -9.08 7.23
C ASP A 56 3.01 -9.50 6.47
N LEU A 57 2.56 -8.61 5.59
CA LEU A 57 1.41 -8.85 4.73
C LEU A 57 1.61 -10.03 3.78
N THR A 58 2.86 -10.38 3.46
CA THR A 58 3.16 -11.51 2.56
C THR A 58 2.79 -12.81 3.25
N SER A 59 3.25 -12.97 4.49
CA SER A 59 2.93 -14.13 5.32
C SER A 59 1.43 -14.21 5.60
N LEU A 60 0.80 -13.10 5.99
CA LEU A 60 -0.65 -13.07 6.22
C LEU A 60 -1.45 -13.43 4.96
N HIS A 61 -1.06 -12.91 3.79
CA HIS A 61 -1.73 -13.24 2.53
C HIS A 61 -1.56 -14.71 2.18
N HIS A 62 -0.37 -15.27 2.40
CA HIS A 62 -0.12 -16.69 2.19
C HIS A 62 -1.00 -17.57 3.09
N GLU A 63 -1.12 -17.23 4.39
CA GLU A 63 -2.00 -17.93 5.33
C GLU A 63 -3.47 -17.87 4.91
N ILE A 64 -3.94 -16.72 4.42
CA ILE A 64 -5.31 -16.57 3.92
C ILE A 64 -5.54 -17.48 2.70
N LEU A 65 -4.60 -17.52 1.75
CA LEU A 65 -4.72 -18.39 0.58
C LEU A 65 -4.77 -19.87 0.96
N LEU A 66 -3.91 -20.32 1.87
CA LEU A 66 -3.93 -21.70 2.38
C LEU A 66 -5.28 -22.05 3.03
N CYS A 67 -5.83 -21.13 3.83
CA CYS A 67 -7.15 -21.31 4.42
C CYS A 67 -8.25 -21.42 3.35
N GLN A 68 -8.19 -20.60 2.30
CA GLN A 68 -9.14 -20.62 1.19
C GLN A 68 -9.06 -21.93 0.41
N GLU A 69 -7.85 -22.39 0.07
CA GLU A 69 -7.65 -23.68 -0.59
C GLU A 69 -8.22 -24.84 0.23
N HIS A 70 -8.03 -24.82 1.55
CA HIS A 70 -8.59 -25.84 2.44
C HIS A 70 -10.13 -25.84 2.42
N LEU A 71 -10.75 -24.66 2.45
CA LEU A 71 -12.20 -24.51 2.36
C LEU A 71 -12.74 -25.00 1.01
N ASP A 72 -12.06 -24.68 -0.09
CA ASP A 72 -12.43 -25.14 -1.43
C ASP A 72 -12.35 -26.67 -1.55
N GLU A 73 -11.32 -27.30 -0.98
CA GLU A 73 -11.21 -28.75 -0.94
C GLU A 73 -12.33 -29.41 -0.13
N ILE A 74 -12.75 -28.80 0.97
CA ILE A 74 -13.93 -29.27 1.72
C ILE A 74 -15.20 -29.12 0.87
N ALA A 75 -15.37 -27.99 0.18
CA ALA A 75 -16.54 -27.72 -0.63
C ALA A 75 -16.66 -28.66 -1.84
N LYS A 76 -15.54 -29.03 -2.48
CA LYS A 76 -15.51 -30.00 -3.60
C LYS A 76 -15.87 -31.43 -3.20
N ARG A 77 -15.71 -31.80 -1.92
CA ARG A 77 -16.02 -33.13 -1.39
C ARG A 77 -17.50 -33.32 -1.03
N ARG A 78 -18.30 -32.26 -1.13
CA ARG A 78 -19.73 -32.23 -0.82
C ARG A 78 -20.56 -32.21 -2.08
#